data_AF-A0AAW3WJ70-F1
#
_entry.id   AF-A0AAW3WJ70-F1
#
_cell.length_a   1.000
_cell.length_b   1.000
_cell.length_c   1.000
_cell.angle_alpha   90.00
_cell.angle_beta   90.00
_cell.angle_gamma   90.00
#
_symmetry.space_group_name_H-M   'P 1'
#
loop_
_entity.id
_entity.type
_entity.pdbx_description
1 polymer ?
#
loop_
_entity_poly.entity_id
_entity_poly.type
_entity_poly.pdbx_seq_one_letter_code
_entity_poly.pdbx_strand_id
1 'polypeptide(L)'
;IELYDNFYIPGRGYPLKNMPLWIAMYTAIPINPKFPPNVGGWTRWRIWQYSESQKVQGVDNPLDANWGPDNIDLLIQPDAVAGLKASFEGRNIRVSWNRNNDIDLLGYNLFVNREWVGTVDEKATSYTIPANKIKVQKNVPIEVSIEAFDYDGETSKARSKVNL
;
A
#
# COMPACT_ATOMS: atom_id res chain seq x y z
N ILE A 1 -22.90 11.46 -2.38
CA ILE A 1 -21.79 12.45 -2.23
C ILE A 1 -22.34 13.86 -2.38
N GLU A 2 -23.00 14.17 -3.49
CA GLU A 2 -23.61 15.49 -3.72
C GLU A 2 -24.71 15.84 -2.69
N LEU A 3 -25.53 14.86 -2.28
CA LEU A 3 -26.51 15.04 -1.19
C LEU A 3 -25.90 15.48 0.16
N TYR A 4 -24.58 15.34 0.34
CA TYR A 4 -23.85 15.69 1.56
C TYR A 4 -22.91 16.87 1.34
N ASP A 5 -23.35 17.88 0.58
CA ASP A 5 -22.57 19.08 0.20
C ASP A 5 -21.19 18.72 -0.37
N ASN A 6 -21.14 17.62 -1.13
CA ASN A 6 -19.91 17.12 -1.72
C ASN A 6 -18.79 16.86 -0.68
N PHE A 7 -19.12 16.57 0.59
CA PHE A 7 -18.19 16.50 1.72
C PHE A 7 -17.27 17.73 1.88
N TYR A 8 -17.71 18.88 1.37
CA TYR A 8 -17.01 20.12 1.56
C TYR A 8 -17.28 20.65 2.96
N ILE A 9 -16.23 21.11 3.64
CA ILE A 9 -16.34 21.80 4.91
C ILE A 9 -15.81 23.23 4.72
N PRO A 10 -16.63 24.28 4.94
CA PRO A 10 -16.19 25.67 4.84
C PRO A 10 -14.91 25.93 5.66
N GLY A 11 -13.92 26.52 5.00
CA GLY A 11 -12.61 26.80 5.61
C GLY A 11 -11.67 25.59 5.79
N ARG A 12 -12.11 24.36 5.53
CA ARG A 12 -11.28 23.13 5.59
C ARG A 12 -11.14 22.39 4.26
N GLY A 13 -12.00 22.66 3.28
CA GLY A 13 -11.97 21.98 1.99
C GLY A 13 -12.61 20.60 2.06
N TYR A 14 -12.04 19.61 1.37
CA TYR A 14 -12.52 18.23 1.32
C TYR A 14 -11.63 17.32 2.20
N PRO A 15 -12.02 17.01 3.44
CA PRO A 15 -11.12 16.30 4.37
C PRO A 15 -10.84 14.86 3.97
N LEU A 16 -11.74 14.24 3.20
CA LEU A 16 -11.69 12.82 2.85
C LEU A 16 -11.00 12.56 1.49
N LYS A 17 -10.71 13.60 0.70
CA LYS A 17 -10.27 13.48 -0.71
C LYS A 17 -9.01 12.62 -0.95
N ASN A 18 -8.23 12.37 0.10
CA ASN A 18 -6.99 11.58 0.04
C ASN A 18 -7.22 10.09 0.33
N MET A 19 -8.42 9.69 0.77
CA MET A 19 -8.74 8.27 0.96
C MET A 19 -8.95 7.58 -0.39
N PRO A 20 -8.62 6.30 -0.56
CA PRO A 20 -9.11 5.54 -1.70
C PRO A 20 -10.64 5.54 -1.74
N LEU A 21 -11.22 5.89 -2.88
CA LEU A 21 -12.68 6.00 -3.02
C LEU A 21 -13.27 4.74 -3.66
N TRP A 22 -14.13 4.04 -2.93
CA TRP A 22 -15.10 3.11 -3.50
C TRP A 22 -16.44 3.82 -3.66
N ILE A 23 -16.84 4.10 -4.90
CA ILE A 23 -18.08 4.80 -5.21
C ILE A 23 -19.14 3.85 -5.77
N ALA A 24 -20.38 4.00 -5.32
CA ALA A 24 -21.54 3.33 -5.91
C ALA A 24 -22.28 4.29 -6.83
N MET A 25 -22.50 3.87 -8.07
CA MET A 25 -23.32 4.60 -9.03
C MET A 25 -23.85 3.64 -10.09
N TYR A 26 -25.12 3.24 -9.95
CA TYR A 26 -25.66 2.16 -10.74
C TYR A 26 -26.05 2.60 -12.14
N THR A 27 -25.59 1.87 -13.15
CA THR A 27 -25.89 2.16 -14.57
C THR A 27 -27.33 1.87 -14.95
N ALA A 28 -28.04 1.07 -14.14
CA ALA A 28 -29.44 0.75 -14.33
C ALA A 28 -30.38 1.93 -14.00
N ILE A 29 -29.92 2.91 -13.23
CA ILE A 29 -30.70 4.09 -12.86
C ILE A 29 -30.58 5.13 -13.99
N PRO A 30 -31.65 5.43 -14.76
CA PRO A 30 -31.52 6.21 -15.99
C PRO A 30 -31.06 7.67 -15.80
N ILE A 31 -31.26 8.24 -14.61
CA ILE A 31 -30.81 9.60 -14.29
C ILE A 31 -29.31 9.68 -13.98
N ASN A 32 -28.66 8.54 -13.67
CA ASN A 32 -27.23 8.54 -13.42
C ASN A 32 -26.44 8.76 -14.71
N PRO A 33 -25.28 9.44 -14.64
CA PRO A 33 -24.38 9.50 -15.78
C PRO A 33 -23.82 8.12 -16.12
N LYS A 34 -23.19 7.99 -17.30
CA LYS A 34 -22.63 6.71 -17.78
C LYS A 34 -21.46 6.19 -16.93
N PHE A 35 -20.74 7.07 -16.25
CA PHE A 35 -19.60 6.77 -15.39
C PHE A 35 -19.53 7.78 -14.23
N PRO A 36 -18.92 7.42 -13.07
CA PRO A 36 -18.90 8.29 -11.91
C PRO A 36 -18.17 9.62 -12.21
N PRO A 37 -18.78 10.78 -11.91
CA PRO A 37 -18.13 12.07 -12.05
C PRO A 37 -17.10 12.31 -10.93
N ASN A 38 -16.26 13.33 -11.11
CA ASN A 38 -15.39 13.82 -10.03
C ASN A 38 -16.24 14.53 -8.98
N VAL A 39 -16.22 14.02 -7.75
CA VAL A 39 -17.02 14.49 -6.61
C VAL A 39 -16.23 14.32 -5.31
N GLY A 40 -16.62 15.01 -4.26
CA GLY A 40 -16.03 14.86 -2.92
C GLY A 40 -14.61 15.36 -2.77
N GLY A 41 -14.10 16.11 -3.76
CA GLY A 41 -12.68 16.44 -3.90
C GLY A 41 -11.82 15.33 -4.51
N TRP A 42 -12.39 14.14 -4.79
CA TRP A 42 -11.71 13.08 -5.52
C TRP A 42 -11.71 13.37 -7.03
N THR A 43 -10.57 13.16 -7.66
CA THR A 43 -10.39 13.26 -9.11
C THR A 43 -10.35 11.89 -9.80
N ARG A 44 -10.39 10.80 -9.00
CA ARG A 44 -10.38 9.40 -9.42
C ARG A 44 -11.09 8.57 -8.35
N TRP A 45 -11.79 7.52 -8.77
CA TRP A 45 -12.24 6.44 -7.90
C TRP A 45 -11.26 5.28 -7.97
N ARG A 46 -11.14 4.50 -6.89
CA ARG A 46 -10.36 3.25 -6.82
C ARG A 46 -11.23 2.06 -7.22
N ILE A 47 -12.47 2.03 -6.74
CA ILE A 47 -13.46 1.00 -7.08
C ILE A 47 -14.78 1.68 -7.46
N TRP A 48 -15.44 1.20 -8.51
CA TRP A 48 -16.79 1.61 -8.89
C TRP A 48 -17.76 0.44 -8.83
N GLN A 49 -18.70 0.48 -7.88
CA GLN A 49 -19.87 -0.41 -7.87
C GLN A 49 -20.89 0.09 -8.89
N TYR A 50 -20.99 -0.60 -10.02
CA TYR A 50 -21.79 -0.17 -11.18
C TYR A 50 -23.15 -0.88 -11.27
N SER A 51 -23.34 -1.97 -10.53
CA SER A 51 -24.58 -2.74 -10.51
C SER A 51 -24.80 -3.32 -9.12
N GLU A 52 -26.07 -3.46 -8.75
CA GLU A 52 -26.57 -4.21 -7.58
C GLU A 52 -27.32 -5.49 -7.99
N SER A 53 -27.36 -5.79 -9.30
CA SER A 53 -28.21 -6.83 -9.88
C SER A 53 -27.49 -7.65 -10.94
N GLN A 54 -26.17 -7.69 -10.92
CA GLN A 54 -25.36 -8.43 -11.88
C GLN A 54 -25.57 -9.94 -11.65
N LYS A 55 -25.65 -10.70 -12.74
CA LYS A 55 -25.57 -12.17 -12.68
C LYS A 55 -24.12 -12.59 -12.82
N VAL A 56 -23.59 -13.26 -11.82
CA VAL A 56 -22.21 -13.76 -11.79
C VAL A 56 -22.27 -15.29 -11.70
N GLN A 57 -21.58 -15.97 -12.61
CA GLN A 57 -21.54 -17.44 -12.59
C GLN A 57 -21.01 -17.95 -11.24
N GLY A 58 -21.71 -18.91 -10.65
CA GLY A 58 -21.39 -19.48 -9.34
C GLY A 58 -22.20 -18.90 -8.18
N VAL A 59 -23.04 -17.88 -8.42
CA VAL A 59 -23.99 -17.36 -7.43
C VAL A 59 -25.35 -17.12 -8.07
N ASP A 60 -26.40 -17.69 -7.47
CA ASP A 60 -27.76 -17.68 -8.05
C ASP A 60 -28.50 -16.35 -7.85
N ASN A 61 -28.24 -15.65 -6.73
CA ASN A 61 -28.87 -14.37 -6.44
C ASN A 61 -28.20 -13.23 -7.22
N PRO A 62 -28.93 -12.14 -7.55
CA PRO A 62 -28.32 -10.93 -8.09
C PRO A 62 -27.26 -10.38 -7.13
N LEU A 63 -26.15 -9.91 -7.68
CA LEU A 63 -25.01 -9.44 -6.91
C LEU A 63 -24.59 -8.02 -7.29
N ASP A 64 -23.95 -7.38 -6.31
CA ASP A 64 -23.15 -6.20 -6.53
C ASP A 64 -21.97 -6.52 -7.45
N ALA A 65 -21.74 -5.69 -8.46
CA ALA A 65 -20.60 -5.80 -9.35
C ALA A 65 -19.77 -4.52 -9.36
N ASN A 66 -18.45 -4.71 -9.40
CA ASN A 66 -17.48 -3.67 -9.20
C ASN A 66 -16.43 -3.68 -10.32
N TRP A 67 -16.09 -2.49 -10.82
CA TRP A 67 -14.84 -2.28 -11.55
C TRP A 67 -13.76 -1.85 -10.56
N GLY A 68 -12.62 -2.52 -10.60
CA GLY A 68 -11.42 -2.16 -9.85
C GLY A 68 -10.38 -1.45 -10.72
N PRO A 69 -9.19 -1.18 -10.17
CA PRO A 69 -8.04 -0.74 -10.93
C PRO A 69 -7.52 -1.87 -11.84
N ASP A 70 -6.66 -1.50 -12.80
CA ASP A 70 -6.12 -2.42 -13.82
C ASP A 70 -5.14 -3.47 -13.25
N ASN A 71 -4.73 -3.34 -11.98
CA ASN A 71 -3.90 -4.30 -11.28
C ASN A 71 -4.35 -4.42 -9.81
N ILE A 72 -4.34 -5.64 -9.29
CA ILE A 72 -4.72 -5.97 -7.92
C ILE A 72 -3.78 -5.36 -6.86
N ASP A 73 -2.51 -5.11 -7.18
CA ASP A 73 -1.53 -4.52 -6.25
C ASP A 73 -2.07 -3.20 -5.67
N LEU A 74 -2.78 -2.42 -6.48
CA LEU A 74 -3.43 -1.15 -6.10
C LEU A 74 -4.59 -1.30 -5.10
N LEU A 75 -4.89 -2.51 -4.63
CA LEU A 75 -5.93 -2.84 -3.65
C LEU A 75 -5.40 -3.65 -2.46
N ILE A 76 -4.13 -4.02 -2.44
CA ILE A 76 -3.56 -4.91 -1.42
C ILE A 76 -2.25 -4.35 -0.87
N GLN A 77 -1.85 -4.85 0.30
CA GLN A 77 -0.53 -4.56 0.86
C GLN A 77 0.57 -5.14 -0.03
N PRO A 78 1.77 -4.51 -0.08
CA PRO A 78 2.88 -5.03 -0.83
C PRO A 78 3.31 -6.42 -0.37
N ASP A 79 3.82 -7.22 -1.29
CA ASP A 79 4.38 -8.53 -0.95
C ASP A 79 5.49 -8.43 0.12
N ALA A 80 5.64 -9.48 0.93
CA ALA A 80 6.77 -9.57 1.84
C ALA A 80 8.09 -9.67 1.06
N VAL A 81 9.10 -8.91 1.48
CA VAL A 81 10.38 -8.80 0.76
C VAL A 81 11.08 -10.15 0.67
N ALA A 82 11.34 -10.63 -0.55
CA ALA A 82 12.02 -11.91 -0.76
C ALA A 82 13.55 -11.77 -0.81
N GLY A 83 14.27 -12.87 -0.53
CA GLY A 83 15.71 -12.94 -0.74
C GLY A 83 16.57 -12.08 0.19
N LEU A 84 16.03 -11.66 1.34
CA LEU A 84 16.76 -10.86 2.32
C LEU A 84 18.03 -11.59 2.79
N LYS A 85 19.15 -10.87 2.73
CA LYS A 85 20.45 -11.28 3.28
C LYS A 85 21.04 -10.10 4.03
N ALA A 86 21.77 -10.40 5.11
CA ALA A 86 22.56 -9.43 5.83
C ALA A 86 23.91 -10.06 6.22
N SER A 87 24.94 -9.24 6.29
CA SER A 87 26.24 -9.61 6.85
C SER A 87 26.94 -8.40 7.44
N PHE A 88 27.86 -8.64 8.39
CA PHE A 88 28.74 -7.59 8.86
C PHE A 88 29.77 -7.20 7.79
N GLU A 89 29.99 -5.90 7.65
CA GLU A 89 31.07 -5.30 6.86
C GLU A 89 31.84 -4.35 7.79
N GLY A 90 32.84 -4.90 8.49
CA GLY A 90 33.49 -4.21 9.60
C GLY A 90 32.52 -3.96 10.76
N ARG A 91 32.20 -2.69 11.04
CA ARG A 91 31.21 -2.29 12.06
C ARG A 91 29.81 -1.98 11.46
N ASN A 92 29.69 -1.99 10.15
CA ASN A 92 28.43 -1.77 9.45
C ASN A 92 27.74 -3.10 9.18
N ILE A 93 26.47 -3.06 8.79
CA ILE A 93 25.75 -4.22 8.26
C ILE A 93 25.40 -3.94 6.81
N ARG A 94 25.84 -4.81 5.89
CA ARG A 94 25.40 -4.78 4.51
C ARG A 94 24.15 -5.64 4.36
N VAL A 95 23.08 -5.05 3.83
CA VAL A 95 21.79 -5.72 3.60
C VAL A 95 21.50 -5.73 2.11
N SER A 96 20.94 -6.82 1.60
CA SER A 96 20.48 -6.96 0.21
C SER A 96 19.22 -7.79 0.11
N TRP A 97 18.39 -7.54 -0.90
CA TRP A 97 17.12 -8.25 -1.13
C TRP A 97 16.75 -8.26 -2.62
N ASN A 98 15.74 -9.07 -2.98
CA ASN A 98 15.14 -9.03 -4.31
C ASN A 98 14.14 -7.86 -4.35
N ARG A 99 14.14 -7.09 -5.45
CA ARG A 99 13.13 -6.04 -5.64
C ARG A 99 11.73 -6.67 -5.65
N ASN A 100 10.78 -5.99 -5.02
CA ASN A 100 9.36 -6.30 -5.07
C ASN A 100 8.81 -5.98 -6.47
N ASN A 101 7.77 -6.68 -6.88
CA ASN A 101 7.17 -6.54 -8.21
C ASN A 101 5.87 -5.72 -8.20
N ASP A 102 5.36 -5.36 -7.01
CA ASP A 102 4.17 -4.54 -6.82
C ASP A 102 4.28 -3.27 -7.68
N ILE A 103 3.27 -3.01 -8.51
CA ILE A 103 3.34 -1.91 -9.48
C ILE A 103 3.31 -0.51 -8.83
N ASP A 104 2.83 -0.45 -7.59
CA ASP A 104 2.72 0.74 -6.75
C ASP A 104 3.70 0.74 -5.57
N LEU A 105 4.74 -0.10 -5.64
CA LEU A 105 5.86 -0.05 -4.70
C LEU A 105 6.46 1.36 -4.64
N LEU A 106 6.60 1.89 -3.43
CA LEU A 106 7.21 3.18 -3.15
C LEU A 106 8.59 3.05 -2.48
N GLY A 107 8.83 1.99 -1.70
CA GLY A 107 10.14 1.77 -1.10
C GLY A 107 10.18 0.72 -0.02
N TYR A 108 11.23 0.80 0.81
CA TYR A 108 11.49 -0.15 1.89
C TYR A 108 11.90 0.54 3.18
N ASN A 109 11.41 0.03 4.31
CA ASN A 109 11.89 0.40 5.64
C ASN A 109 12.77 -0.72 6.20
N LEU A 110 13.94 -0.35 6.72
CA LEU A 110 14.88 -1.29 7.34
C LEU A 110 14.94 -1.08 8.85
N PHE A 111 15.09 -2.19 9.57
CA PHE A 111 15.12 -2.23 11.02
C PHE A 111 16.25 -3.12 11.52
N VAL A 112 16.81 -2.75 12.68
CA VAL A 112 17.73 -3.59 13.46
C VAL A 112 17.14 -3.76 14.84
N ASN A 113 16.91 -5.00 15.28
CA ASN A 113 16.27 -5.31 16.56
C ASN A 113 14.96 -4.51 16.77
N ARG A 114 14.14 -4.43 15.70
CA ARG A 114 12.87 -3.70 15.63
C ARG A 114 12.95 -2.17 15.62
N GLU A 115 14.14 -1.59 15.80
CA GLU A 115 14.37 -0.16 15.68
C GLU A 115 14.56 0.24 14.22
N TRP A 116 13.89 1.31 13.78
CA TRP A 116 14.06 1.84 12.42
C TRP A 116 15.47 2.39 12.22
N VAL A 117 16.11 2.04 11.11
CA VAL A 117 17.47 2.49 10.77
C VAL A 117 17.56 3.18 9.41
N GLY A 118 16.52 3.10 8.59
CA GLY A 118 16.50 3.81 7.32
C GLY A 118 15.34 3.43 6.43
N THR A 119 15.14 4.28 5.43
CA THR A 119 14.16 4.11 4.36
C THR A 119 14.89 4.31 3.04
N VAL A 120 14.57 3.49 2.05
CA VAL A 120 15.13 3.55 0.70
C VAL A 120 14.00 3.50 -0.34
N ASP A 121 14.29 3.98 -1.55
CA ASP A 121 13.32 4.04 -2.66
C ASP A 121 13.00 2.66 -3.26
N GLU A 122 12.04 2.64 -4.19
CA GLU A 122 11.52 1.45 -4.85
C GLU A 122 12.54 0.72 -5.73
N LYS A 123 13.67 1.34 -6.08
CA LYS A 123 14.71 0.76 -6.93
C LYS A 123 15.84 0.14 -6.11
N ALA A 124 15.93 0.45 -4.83
CA ALA A 124 16.95 -0.09 -3.95
C ALA A 124 16.79 -1.61 -3.78
N THR A 125 17.91 -2.32 -3.94
CA THR A 125 18.06 -3.76 -3.67
C THR A 125 19.15 -4.06 -2.65
N SER A 126 19.77 -3.00 -2.12
CA SER A 126 20.74 -3.10 -1.03
C SER A 126 20.83 -1.80 -0.25
N TYR A 127 21.25 -1.90 1.02
CA TYR A 127 21.52 -0.76 1.89
C TYR A 127 22.62 -1.12 2.88
N THR A 128 23.48 -0.15 3.20
CA THR A 128 24.50 -0.32 4.24
C THR A 128 24.02 0.42 5.48
N ILE A 129 23.71 -0.34 6.54
CA ILE A 129 23.35 0.23 7.84
C ILE A 129 24.64 0.67 8.52
N PRO A 130 24.85 1.98 8.74
CA PRO A 130 26.07 2.47 9.35
C PRO A 130 26.12 2.11 10.83
N ALA A 131 27.32 1.85 11.34
CA ALA A 131 27.58 1.42 12.72
C ALA A 131 26.91 2.31 13.79
N ASN A 132 26.80 3.61 13.55
CA ASN A 132 26.20 4.56 14.49
C ASN A 132 24.68 4.40 14.66
N LYS A 133 24.00 3.69 13.75
CA LYS A 133 22.58 3.36 13.84
C LYS A 133 22.33 2.00 14.50
N ILE A 134 23.38 1.20 14.71
CA ILE A 134 23.29 -0.13 15.29
C ILE A 134 23.39 0.00 16.82
N LYS A 135 22.26 0.09 17.50
CA LYS A 135 22.18 0.14 18.96
C LYS A 135 22.11 -1.27 19.54
N VAL A 136 23.24 -1.98 19.57
CA VAL A 136 23.31 -3.36 20.06
C VAL A 136 24.07 -3.46 21.37
N GLN A 137 23.52 -4.21 22.32
CA GLN A 137 24.25 -4.61 23.51
C GLN A 137 25.18 -5.77 23.15
N LYS A 138 26.33 -5.85 23.83
CA LYS A 138 27.28 -6.94 23.63
C LYS A 138 26.59 -8.29 23.89
N ASN A 139 26.81 -9.26 23.00
CA ASN A 139 26.25 -10.62 23.07
C ASN A 139 24.72 -10.73 22.89
N VAL A 140 24.05 -9.71 22.37
CA VAL A 140 22.64 -9.81 21.97
C VAL A 140 22.57 -10.14 20.48
N PRO A 141 21.80 -11.17 20.06
CA PRO A 141 21.56 -11.47 18.64
C PRO A 141 21.07 -10.24 17.88
N ILE A 142 21.54 -10.06 16.65
CA ILE A 142 21.09 -8.97 15.78
C ILE A 142 20.08 -9.53 14.77
N GLU A 143 18.83 -9.09 14.90
CA GLU A 143 17.79 -9.31 13.91
C GLU A 143 17.76 -8.11 12.95
N VAL A 144 18.06 -8.35 11.67
CA VAL A 144 17.81 -7.38 10.61
C VAL A 144 16.47 -7.72 9.98
N SER A 145 15.60 -6.72 9.84
CA SER A 145 14.30 -6.91 9.18
C SER A 145 13.96 -5.78 8.23
N ILE A 146 13.10 -6.08 7.26
CA ILE A 146 12.68 -5.18 6.19
C ILE A 146 11.20 -5.37 5.87
N GLU A 147 10.51 -4.30 5.52
CA GLU A 147 9.17 -4.29 4.89
C GLU A 147 9.22 -3.42 3.64
N ALA A 148 8.42 -3.76 2.64
CA ALA A 148 8.08 -2.86 1.54
C ALA A 148 6.90 -1.96 1.94
N PHE A 149 6.75 -0.83 1.27
CA PHE A 149 5.56 0.03 1.37
C PHE A 149 5.21 0.65 0.00
N ASP A 150 3.94 1.00 -0.18
CA ASP A 150 3.37 1.52 -1.44
C ASP A 150 2.97 3.00 -1.38
N TYR A 151 2.39 3.49 -2.48
CA TYR A 151 1.87 4.86 -2.62
C TYR A 151 0.61 5.15 -1.80
N ASP A 152 -0.13 4.13 -1.37
CA ASP A 152 -1.30 4.29 -0.50
C ASP A 152 -0.88 4.30 1.00
N GLY A 153 0.40 4.01 1.28
CA GLY A 153 1.00 4.06 2.61
C GLY A 153 0.87 2.75 3.38
N GLU A 154 0.44 1.68 2.73
CA GLU A 154 0.39 0.34 3.30
C GLU A 154 1.80 -0.27 3.33
N THR A 155 2.02 -1.20 4.25
CA THR A 155 3.30 -1.92 4.40
C THR A 155 3.11 -3.41 4.19
N SER A 156 4.17 -4.14 3.84
CA SER A 156 4.12 -5.60 3.79
C SER A 156 3.50 -6.19 5.05
N LYS A 157 2.57 -7.14 4.88
CA LYS A 157 1.86 -7.81 5.99
C LYS A 157 2.79 -8.41 7.05
N ALA A 158 3.98 -8.85 6.63
CA ALA A 158 5.03 -9.32 7.51
C ALA A 158 6.39 -8.79 7.08
N ARG A 159 7.23 -8.44 8.06
CA ARG A 159 8.64 -8.15 7.83
C ARG A 159 9.41 -9.43 7.55
N SER A 160 10.20 -9.42 6.50
CA SER A 160 11.24 -10.44 6.29
C SER A 160 12.40 -10.18 7.23
N LYS A 161 13.03 -11.25 7.73
CA LYS A 161 14.01 -11.15 8.81
C LYS A 161 15.17 -12.13 8.62
N VAL A 162 16.35 -11.73 9.07
CA VAL A 162 17.54 -12.57 9.17
C VAL A 162 18.31 -12.26 10.46
N ASN A 163 18.95 -13.27 11.04
CA ASN A 163 19.81 -13.10 12.21
C ASN A 163 21.28 -13.11 11.79
N LEU A 164 22.10 -12.25 12.41
CA LEU A 164 23.56 -12.19 12.26
C LEU A 164 24.29 -12.83 13.43
#